data_AF-A0A7C3GMY0-F1
#
_entry.id   AF-A0A7C3GMY0-F1
#
_cell.length_a   1.000
_cell.length_b   1.000
_cell.length_c   1.000
_cell.angle_alpha   90.00
_cell.angle_beta   90.00
_cell.angle_gamma   90.00
#
_symmetry.space_group_name_H-M   'P 1'
#
loop_
_entity.id
_entity.type
_entity.pdbx_description
1 polymer ?
#
loop_
_entity_poly.entity_id
_entity_poly.type
_entity_poly.pdbx_seq_one_letter_code
_entity_poly.pdbx_strand_id
1 'polypeptide(L)'
;MWTRIERIWTAPVFEDEALTTWAARLLNTTLWFLLAASLGVFLLVVAMVGVPATFAEGFVAYAALATSVVIGFFLFLLHRGRLRLVSVLLPLLIWSLTAFWILTQSGIAGDSSILTLAIVIVLAALLLGGRGVAIFTLLSSATVIVSYLLQIEGRLSPGPSTSLLMDVVLIVAQFSLIGLLLHYAVSGIKNAMHQAQSHAQAQREANRELEALRATLEQRVAERTRDLERQAVQLQLAADVSRVATSTLDAGQLLSEVTDLLYNRFRFYHVGFFETDPTGRWAEYRIGAGRGAKDLVQEGFRI
;
A
#
# COMPACT_ATOMS: atom_id res chain seq x y z
N MET A 1 3.60 -12.89 -35.69
CA MET A 1 5.08 -12.97 -35.50
C MET A 1 5.62 -11.76 -34.74
N TRP A 2 5.14 -10.55 -34.99
CA TRP A 2 5.53 -9.32 -34.28
C TRP A 2 5.27 -9.32 -32.76
N THR A 3 4.15 -9.89 -32.30
CA THR A 3 3.82 -9.99 -30.86
C THR A 3 4.74 -10.91 -30.05
N ARG A 4 5.46 -11.84 -30.69
CA ARG A 4 6.46 -12.67 -30.01
C ARG A 4 7.80 -11.96 -29.82
N ILE A 5 8.11 -10.94 -30.64
CA ILE A 5 9.37 -10.18 -30.57
C ILE A 5 9.27 -9.11 -29.48
N GLU A 6 8.12 -8.46 -29.33
CA GLU A 6 7.88 -7.50 -28.23
C GLU A 6 7.92 -8.14 -26.84
N ARG A 7 7.58 -9.44 -26.75
CA ARG A 7 7.62 -10.20 -25.48
C ARG A 7 9.04 -10.49 -24.98
N ILE A 8 10.06 -10.31 -25.82
CA ILE A 8 11.48 -10.47 -25.46
C ILE A 8 12.06 -9.17 -24.88
N TRP A 9 11.44 -8.03 -25.22
CA TRP A 9 11.86 -6.69 -24.79
C TRP A 9 11.09 -6.18 -23.58
N THR A 10 9.90 -6.73 -23.32
CA THR A 10 9.05 -6.32 -22.21
C THR A 10 9.34 -7.15 -20.96
N ALA A 11 9.51 -6.48 -19.82
CA ALA A 11 9.77 -7.16 -18.56
C ALA A 11 8.58 -8.08 -18.19
N PRO A 12 8.84 -9.30 -17.67
CA PRO A 12 7.77 -10.20 -17.25
C PRO A 12 7.00 -9.56 -16.08
N VAL A 13 5.68 -9.44 -16.26
CA VAL A 13 4.75 -9.01 -15.20
C VAL A 13 4.45 -10.24 -14.35
N PHE A 14 4.79 -10.20 -13.07
CA PHE A 14 4.46 -11.25 -12.10
C PHE A 14 3.17 -10.84 -11.38
N GLU A 15 2.18 -11.72 -11.35
CA GLU A 15 0.82 -11.44 -10.85
C GLU A 15 0.77 -11.09 -9.35
N ASP A 16 1.79 -11.44 -8.55
CA ASP A 16 1.61 -11.47 -7.09
C ASP A 16 2.17 -10.28 -6.29
N GLU A 17 3.13 -9.46 -6.76
CA GLU A 17 3.64 -8.36 -5.93
C GLU A 17 4.17 -7.18 -6.76
N ALA A 18 3.70 -5.96 -6.46
CA ALA A 18 4.23 -4.73 -7.06
C ALA A 18 5.77 -4.62 -6.92
N LEU A 19 6.34 -5.17 -5.84
CA LEU A 19 7.79 -5.26 -5.59
C LEU A 19 8.50 -6.19 -6.58
N THR A 20 7.93 -7.37 -6.88
CA THR A 20 8.49 -8.31 -7.85
C THR A 20 8.45 -7.75 -9.27
N THR A 21 7.39 -7.01 -9.61
CA THR A 21 7.24 -6.35 -10.91
C THR A 21 8.21 -5.18 -11.11
N TRP A 22 8.54 -4.43 -10.04
CA TRP A 22 9.59 -3.41 -10.09
C TRP A 22 10.98 -4.04 -10.26
N ALA A 23 11.30 -5.07 -9.46
CA ALA A 23 12.59 -5.76 -9.53
C ALA A 23 12.82 -6.42 -10.89
N ALA A 24 11.77 -7.02 -11.49
CA ALA A 24 11.83 -7.60 -12.82
C ALA A 24 12.11 -6.56 -13.92
N ARG A 25 11.47 -5.38 -13.85
CA ARG A 25 11.73 -4.27 -14.78
C ARG A 25 13.15 -3.73 -14.66
N LEU A 26 13.61 -3.51 -13.43
CA LEU A 26 14.98 -3.09 -13.15
C LEU A 26 15.98 -4.09 -13.72
N LEU A 27 15.80 -5.38 -13.43
CA LEU A 27 16.72 -6.43 -13.86
C LEU A 27 16.73 -6.58 -15.39
N ASN A 28 15.56 -6.55 -16.04
CA ASN A 28 15.45 -6.64 -17.49
C ASN A 28 16.18 -5.47 -18.17
N THR A 29 15.91 -4.24 -17.73
CA THR A 29 16.55 -3.04 -18.32
C THR A 29 18.05 -2.98 -18.03
N THR A 30 18.47 -3.37 -16.83
CA THR A 30 19.90 -3.49 -16.47
C THR A 30 20.60 -4.53 -17.35
N LEU A 31 20.01 -5.71 -17.55
CA LEU A 31 20.59 -6.76 -18.38
C LEU A 31 20.71 -6.35 -19.85
N TRP A 32 19.68 -5.70 -20.41
CA TRP A 32 19.76 -5.18 -21.78
C TRP A 32 20.82 -4.09 -21.93
N PHE A 33 20.93 -3.18 -20.95
CA PHE A 33 21.99 -2.17 -20.94
C PHE A 33 23.38 -2.82 -20.88
N LEU A 34 23.57 -3.79 -19.98
CA LEU A 34 24.84 -4.53 -19.86
C LEU A 34 25.17 -5.30 -21.13
N LEU A 35 24.17 -5.91 -21.78
CA LEU A 35 24.37 -6.63 -23.04
C LEU A 35 24.83 -5.68 -24.15
N ALA A 36 24.16 -4.53 -24.28
CA ALA A 36 24.51 -3.51 -25.27
C ALA A 36 25.91 -2.92 -25.01
N ALA A 37 26.24 -2.64 -23.74
CA ALA A 37 27.56 -2.15 -23.35
C ALA A 37 28.66 -3.18 -23.64
N SER A 38 28.45 -4.45 -23.24
CA SER A 38 29.41 -5.54 -23.46
C SER A 38 29.65 -5.81 -24.95
N LEU A 39 28.59 -5.80 -25.76
CA LEU A 39 28.69 -5.95 -27.21
C LEU A 39 29.36 -4.72 -27.86
N GLY A 40 29.07 -3.52 -27.37
CA GLY A 40 29.71 -2.28 -27.81
C GLY A 40 31.22 -2.29 -27.56
N VAL A 41 31.65 -2.73 -26.36
CA VAL A 41 33.08 -2.91 -26.04
C VAL A 41 33.72 -3.95 -26.96
N PHE A 42 33.06 -5.09 -27.19
CA PHE A 42 33.56 -6.10 -28.12
C PHE A 42 33.79 -5.54 -29.53
N LEU A 43 32.79 -4.85 -30.09
CA LEU A 43 32.89 -4.24 -31.42
C LEU A 43 33.96 -3.15 -31.47
N LEU A 44 34.08 -2.34 -30.42
CA LEU A 44 35.10 -1.29 -30.32
C LEU A 44 36.52 -1.88 -30.30
N VAL A 45 36.75 -2.94 -29.52
CA VAL A 45 38.06 -3.61 -29.45
C VAL A 45 38.42 -4.22 -30.81
N VAL A 46 37.49 -4.93 -31.45
CA VAL A 46 37.70 -5.51 -32.79
C VAL A 46 37.95 -4.41 -33.85
N ALA A 47 37.28 -3.28 -33.75
CA ALA A 47 37.49 -2.16 -34.67
C ALA A 47 38.85 -1.46 -34.47
N MET A 48 39.35 -1.37 -33.24
CA MET A 48 40.63 -0.73 -32.94
C MET A 48 41.84 -1.62 -33.21
N VAL A 49 41.76 -2.89 -32.85
CA VAL A 49 42.91 -3.82 -32.85
C VAL A 49 42.83 -4.84 -34.00
N GLY A 50 41.67 -4.94 -34.67
CA GLY A 50 41.40 -5.99 -35.66
C GLY A 50 40.98 -7.31 -35.00
N VAL A 51 40.85 -8.37 -35.81
CA VAL A 51 40.59 -9.71 -35.29
C VAL A 51 41.91 -10.27 -34.74
N PRO A 52 42.00 -10.54 -33.42
CA PRO A 52 43.24 -11.01 -32.81
C PRO A 52 43.65 -12.37 -33.37
N ALA A 53 44.92 -12.52 -33.71
CA ALA A 53 45.47 -13.78 -34.25
C ALA A 53 45.73 -14.81 -33.14
N THR A 54 45.93 -14.35 -31.90
CA THR A 54 46.17 -15.19 -30.73
C THR A 54 45.18 -14.91 -29.60
N PHE A 55 45.00 -15.90 -28.71
CA PHE A 55 44.12 -15.75 -27.55
C PHE A 55 44.60 -14.66 -26.57
N ALA A 56 45.92 -14.48 -26.43
CA ALA A 56 46.51 -13.49 -25.55
C ALA A 56 46.21 -12.05 -26.01
N GLU A 57 46.34 -11.78 -27.31
CA GLU A 57 46.02 -10.48 -27.91
C GLU A 57 44.51 -10.19 -27.88
N GLY A 58 43.69 -11.23 -27.96
CA GLY A 58 42.23 -11.14 -28.00
C GLY A 58 41.53 -11.21 -26.65
N PHE A 59 42.26 -11.29 -25.53
CA PHE A 59 41.67 -11.60 -24.22
C PHE A 59 40.48 -10.70 -23.86
N VAL A 60 40.60 -9.39 -24.05
CA VAL A 60 39.53 -8.42 -23.76
C VAL A 60 38.32 -8.62 -24.66
N ALA A 61 38.52 -8.87 -25.96
CA ALA A 61 37.44 -9.13 -26.90
C ALA A 61 36.71 -10.44 -26.56
N TYR A 62 37.44 -11.52 -26.31
CA TYR A 62 36.85 -12.80 -25.93
C TYR A 62 36.13 -12.74 -24.57
N ALA A 63 36.66 -11.99 -23.60
CA ALA A 63 36.01 -11.75 -22.32
C ALA A 63 34.69 -10.95 -22.48
N ALA A 64 34.68 -9.92 -23.32
CA ALA A 64 33.47 -9.15 -23.62
C ALA A 64 32.41 -10.00 -24.36
N LEU A 65 32.84 -10.87 -25.27
CA LEU A 65 31.94 -11.83 -25.95
C LEU A 65 31.37 -12.84 -24.95
N ALA A 66 32.20 -13.45 -24.11
CA ALA A 66 31.78 -14.40 -23.08
C ALA A 66 30.79 -13.75 -22.09
N THR A 67 31.07 -12.52 -21.66
CA THR A 67 30.18 -11.75 -20.78
C THR A 67 28.82 -11.50 -21.44
N SER A 68 28.79 -11.20 -22.75
CA SER A 68 27.55 -11.04 -23.51
C SER A 68 26.72 -12.32 -23.54
N VAL A 69 27.36 -13.48 -23.71
CA VAL A 69 26.68 -14.79 -23.67
C VAL A 69 26.09 -15.06 -22.28
N VAL A 70 26.83 -14.75 -21.22
CA VAL A 70 26.35 -14.94 -19.84
C VAL A 70 25.17 -14.00 -19.52
N ILE A 71 25.23 -12.74 -19.95
CA ILE A 71 24.10 -11.80 -19.82
C ILE A 71 22.87 -12.31 -20.60
N GLY A 72 23.07 -12.83 -21.81
CA GLY A 72 22.01 -13.48 -22.60
C GLY A 72 21.38 -14.68 -21.88
N PHE A 73 22.19 -15.48 -21.20
CA PHE A 73 21.70 -16.58 -20.37
C PHE A 73 20.88 -16.08 -19.16
N PHE A 74 21.30 -14.98 -18.51
CA PHE A 74 20.49 -14.37 -17.44
C PHE A 74 19.18 -13.78 -17.94
N LEU A 75 19.16 -13.16 -19.13
CA LEU A 75 17.91 -12.74 -19.77
C LEU A 75 17.00 -13.94 -20.01
N PHE A 76 17.54 -15.05 -20.52
CA PHE A 76 16.76 -16.28 -20.68
C PHE A 76 16.20 -16.81 -19.35
N LEU A 77 16.99 -16.84 -18.28
CA LEU A 77 16.53 -17.24 -16.95
C LEU A 77 15.45 -16.32 -16.38
N LEU A 78 15.58 -15.00 -16.60
CA LEU A 78 14.61 -14.01 -16.18
C LEU A 78 13.26 -14.25 -16.87
N HIS A 79 13.28 -14.50 -18.18
CA HIS A 79 12.07 -14.82 -18.97
C HIS A 79 11.47 -16.20 -18.62
N ARG A 80 12.27 -17.11 -18.05
CA ARG A 80 11.80 -18.38 -17.48
C ARG A 80 11.18 -18.25 -16.09
N GLY A 81 11.04 -17.03 -15.57
CA GLY A 81 10.43 -16.75 -14.27
C GLY A 81 11.37 -16.94 -13.07
N ARG A 82 12.66 -17.20 -13.28
CA ARG A 82 13.63 -17.44 -12.19
C ARG A 82 14.21 -16.15 -11.60
N LEU A 83 13.34 -15.19 -11.27
CA LEU A 83 13.72 -13.85 -10.82
C LEU A 83 14.69 -13.86 -9.62
N ARG A 84 14.39 -14.66 -8.59
CA ARG A 84 15.19 -14.74 -7.36
C ARG A 84 16.61 -15.27 -7.58
N LEU A 85 16.82 -16.14 -8.58
CA LEU A 85 18.15 -16.63 -8.89
C LEU A 85 18.97 -15.55 -9.59
N VAL A 86 18.37 -14.87 -10.58
CA VAL A 86 19.07 -13.83 -11.33
C VAL A 86 19.40 -12.62 -10.44
N SER A 87 18.53 -12.28 -9.48
CA SER A 87 18.76 -11.17 -8.56
C SER A 87 19.96 -11.39 -7.62
N VAL A 88 20.30 -12.64 -7.31
CA VAL A 88 21.48 -13.01 -6.52
C VAL A 88 22.71 -13.22 -7.41
N LEU A 89 22.54 -13.96 -8.50
CA LEU A 89 23.65 -14.38 -9.37
C LEU A 89 24.24 -13.21 -10.16
N LEU A 90 23.44 -12.22 -10.55
CA LEU A 90 23.93 -11.10 -11.36
C LEU A 90 24.93 -10.22 -10.57
N PRO A 91 24.60 -9.66 -9.39
CA PRO A 91 25.58 -8.91 -8.59
C PRO A 91 26.79 -9.75 -8.20
N LEU A 92 26.59 -11.04 -7.87
CA LEU A 92 27.66 -11.95 -7.51
C LEU A 92 28.63 -12.18 -8.67
N LEU A 93 28.11 -12.42 -9.88
CA LEU A 93 28.92 -12.60 -11.08
C LEU A 93 29.72 -11.33 -11.38
N ILE A 94 29.06 -10.17 -11.41
CA ILE A 94 29.72 -8.89 -11.70
C ILE A 94 30.83 -8.64 -10.67
N TRP A 95 30.56 -8.84 -9.38
CA TRP A 95 31.56 -8.73 -8.33
C TRP A 95 32.71 -9.71 -8.51
N SER A 96 32.43 -10.98 -8.82
CA SER A 96 33.49 -12.00 -8.96
C SER A 96 34.41 -11.69 -10.14
N LEU A 97 33.86 -11.23 -11.26
CA LEU A 97 34.63 -10.85 -12.44
C LEU A 97 35.48 -9.62 -12.17
N THR A 98 34.94 -8.60 -11.50
CA THR A 98 35.70 -7.39 -11.16
C THR A 98 36.75 -7.64 -10.10
N ALA A 99 36.42 -8.43 -9.06
CA ALA A 99 37.38 -8.81 -8.04
C ALA A 99 38.54 -9.62 -8.64
N PHE A 100 38.24 -10.58 -9.51
CA PHE A 100 39.27 -11.34 -10.22
C PHE A 100 40.15 -10.42 -11.08
N TRP A 101 39.55 -9.50 -11.85
CA TRP A 101 40.28 -8.53 -12.67
C TRP A 101 41.21 -7.62 -11.86
N ILE A 102 40.70 -7.05 -10.76
CA ILE A 102 41.45 -6.16 -9.87
C ILE A 102 42.62 -6.92 -9.21
N LEU A 103 42.38 -8.14 -8.72
CA LEU A 103 43.37 -8.91 -7.96
C LEU A 103 44.45 -9.58 -8.82
N THR A 104 44.23 -9.74 -10.13
CA THR A 104 45.17 -10.45 -11.01
C THR A 104 45.83 -9.58 -12.07
N GLN A 105 45.12 -8.59 -12.61
CA GLN A 105 45.59 -7.83 -13.78
C GLN A 105 45.92 -6.39 -13.46
N SER A 106 44.99 -5.67 -12.81
CA SER A 106 45.05 -4.20 -12.81
C SER A 106 45.56 -3.58 -11.50
N GLY A 107 45.25 -4.18 -10.35
CA GLY A 107 45.38 -3.50 -9.06
C GLY A 107 44.37 -2.35 -8.88
N ILE A 108 44.64 -1.46 -7.92
CA ILE A 108 43.74 -0.32 -7.57
C ILE A 108 44.15 0.96 -8.30
N ALA A 109 45.43 1.13 -8.58
CA ALA A 109 45.95 2.38 -9.12
C ALA A 109 45.72 2.48 -10.63
N GLY A 110 44.86 3.40 -11.07
CA GLY A 110 44.74 3.82 -12.46
C GLY A 110 43.64 3.16 -13.29
N ASP A 111 42.83 2.26 -12.72
CA ASP A 111 41.76 1.55 -13.45
C ASP A 111 40.35 1.97 -12.99
N SER A 112 39.46 2.11 -13.95
CA SER A 112 38.04 2.45 -13.78
C SER A 112 37.22 1.33 -13.09
N SER A 113 37.78 0.13 -12.94
CA SER A 113 37.12 -1.04 -12.33
C SER A 113 36.56 -0.79 -10.91
N ILE A 114 37.13 0.16 -10.15
CA ILE A 114 36.62 0.54 -8.81
C ILE A 114 35.18 1.05 -8.88
N LEU A 115 34.82 1.81 -9.92
CA LEU A 115 33.44 2.29 -10.11
C LEU A 115 32.46 1.14 -10.32
N THR A 116 32.93 0.00 -10.83
CA THR A 116 32.09 -1.19 -11.00
C THR A 116 31.75 -1.84 -9.65
N LEU A 117 32.62 -1.72 -8.64
CA LEU A 117 32.28 -2.15 -7.27
C LEU A 117 31.14 -1.31 -6.68
N ALA A 118 31.10 0.00 -6.96
CA ALA A 118 29.98 0.85 -6.56
C ALA A 118 28.66 0.41 -7.24
N ILE A 119 28.71 0.06 -8.53
CA ILE A 119 27.56 -0.49 -9.27
C ILE A 119 27.07 -1.79 -8.62
N VAL A 120 27.98 -2.70 -8.26
CA VAL A 120 27.62 -3.96 -7.58
C VAL A 120 26.88 -3.67 -6.27
N ILE A 121 27.36 -2.71 -5.47
CA ILE A 121 26.72 -2.34 -4.19
C ILE A 121 25.32 -1.78 -4.44
N VAL A 122 25.16 -0.86 -5.40
CA VAL A 122 23.85 -0.28 -5.74
C VAL A 122 22.90 -1.35 -6.28
N LEU A 123 23.39 -2.21 -7.16
CA LEU A 123 22.60 -3.31 -7.72
C LEU A 123 22.17 -4.29 -6.62
N ALA A 124 23.06 -4.61 -5.68
CA ALA A 124 22.74 -5.43 -4.52
C ALA A 124 21.73 -4.74 -3.59
N ALA A 125 21.81 -3.42 -3.41
CA ALA A 125 20.85 -2.63 -2.64
C ALA A 125 19.44 -2.77 -3.19
N LEU A 126 19.32 -2.62 -4.50
CA LEU A 126 18.03 -2.62 -5.17
C LEU A 126 17.44 -4.02 -5.30
N LEU A 127 18.27 -5.05 -5.48
CA LEU A 127 17.80 -6.42 -5.74
C LEU A 127 17.68 -7.30 -4.49
N LEU A 128 18.57 -7.13 -3.51
CA LEU A 128 18.69 -7.98 -2.32
C LEU A 128 18.34 -7.24 -1.01
N GLY A 129 18.06 -5.94 -1.10
CA GLY A 129 17.72 -5.10 0.05
C GLY A 129 18.89 -4.84 1.00
N GLY A 130 18.59 -4.44 2.23
CA GLY A 130 19.61 -3.99 3.20
C GLY A 130 20.69 -5.03 3.53
N ARG A 131 20.33 -6.31 3.61
CA ARG A 131 21.32 -7.40 3.83
C ARG A 131 22.26 -7.54 2.64
N GLY A 132 21.73 -7.40 1.42
CA GLY A 132 22.54 -7.41 0.20
C GLY A 132 23.58 -6.30 0.18
N VAL A 133 23.18 -5.07 0.52
CA VAL A 133 24.12 -3.93 0.65
C VAL A 133 25.25 -4.25 1.61
N ALA A 134 24.91 -4.69 2.83
CA ALA A 134 25.93 -4.95 3.85
C ALA A 134 26.94 -6.00 3.38
N ILE A 135 26.46 -7.10 2.80
CA ILE A 135 27.31 -8.18 2.28
C ILE A 135 28.20 -7.67 1.14
N PHE A 136 27.63 -7.06 0.11
CA PHE A 136 28.41 -6.63 -1.06
C PHE A 136 29.33 -5.44 -0.77
N THR A 137 28.98 -4.58 0.17
CA THR A 137 29.89 -3.53 0.67
C THR A 137 31.08 -4.18 1.38
N LEU A 138 30.85 -5.15 2.29
CA LEU A 138 31.95 -5.87 2.94
C LEU A 138 32.84 -6.62 1.94
N LEU A 139 32.24 -7.32 0.98
CA LEU A 139 32.97 -8.02 -0.09
C LEU A 139 33.78 -7.04 -0.94
N SER A 140 33.19 -5.91 -1.34
CA SER A 140 33.87 -4.90 -2.16
C SER A 140 34.99 -4.22 -1.39
N SER A 141 34.78 -3.88 -0.12
CA SER A 141 35.81 -3.34 0.77
C SER A 141 36.95 -4.35 0.97
N ALA A 142 36.64 -5.63 1.15
CA ALA A 142 37.65 -6.68 1.24
C ALA A 142 38.47 -6.79 -0.05
N THR A 143 37.84 -6.74 -1.22
CA THR A 143 38.54 -6.73 -2.52
C THR A 143 39.53 -5.56 -2.60
N VAL A 144 39.11 -4.36 -2.19
CA VAL A 144 39.99 -3.17 -2.19
C VAL A 144 41.12 -3.34 -1.18
N ILE A 145 40.86 -3.81 0.04
CA ILE A 145 41.91 -4.00 1.05
C ILE A 145 42.92 -5.04 0.60
N VAL A 146 42.47 -6.20 0.12
CA VAL A 146 43.35 -7.28 -0.35
C VAL A 146 44.18 -6.81 -1.53
N SER A 147 43.57 -6.09 -2.48
CA SER A 147 44.31 -5.55 -3.63
C SER A 147 45.36 -4.51 -3.21
N TYR A 148 45.10 -3.73 -2.16
CA TYR A 148 46.05 -2.73 -1.65
C TYR A 148 47.24 -3.41 -0.98
N LEU A 149 47.00 -4.43 -0.14
CA LEU A 149 48.04 -5.21 0.51
C LEU A 149 48.96 -5.88 -0.51
N LEU A 150 48.38 -6.52 -1.53
CA LEU A 150 49.15 -7.17 -2.61
C LEU A 150 49.97 -6.17 -3.43
N GLN A 151 49.51 -4.92 -3.55
CA GLN A 151 50.23 -3.87 -4.25
C GLN A 151 51.44 -3.36 -3.46
N ILE A 152 51.32 -3.22 -2.13
CA ILE A 152 52.46 -2.87 -1.26
C ILE A 152 53.53 -3.97 -1.29
N GLU A 153 53.12 -5.24 -1.31
CA GLU A 153 54.04 -6.38 -1.40
C GLU A 153 54.73 -6.51 -2.77
N GLY A 154 54.41 -5.64 -3.74
CA GLY A 154 54.96 -5.69 -5.09
C GLY A 154 54.48 -6.90 -5.92
N ARG A 155 53.51 -7.68 -5.42
CA ARG A 155 52.91 -8.83 -6.12
C ARG A 155 51.95 -8.40 -7.23
N LEU A 156 51.42 -7.18 -7.11
CA LEU A 156 50.59 -6.52 -8.11
C LEU A 156 51.28 -5.25 -8.58
N SER A 157 51.65 -5.21 -9.86
CA SER A 157 52.06 -3.98 -10.53
C SER A 157 50.86 -3.34 -11.21
N PRO A 158 50.79 -1.99 -11.34
CA PRO A 158 49.74 -1.34 -12.11
C PRO A 158 49.66 -1.94 -13.50
N GLY A 159 48.47 -2.38 -13.91
CA GLY A 159 48.26 -2.96 -15.24
C GLY A 159 48.64 -1.97 -16.35
N PRO A 160 48.89 -2.46 -17.58
CA PRO A 160 49.12 -1.59 -18.72
C PRO A 160 47.94 -0.61 -18.85
N SER A 161 48.24 0.69 -18.96
CA SER A 161 47.22 1.71 -19.18
C SER A 161 46.46 1.37 -20.46
N THR A 162 45.16 1.11 -20.32
CA THR A 162 44.23 1.00 -21.44
C THR A 162 44.28 2.29 -22.29
N SER A 163 43.83 2.19 -23.54
CA SER A 163 43.77 3.39 -24.38
C SER A 163 42.83 4.42 -23.73
N LEU A 164 43.21 5.70 -23.77
CA LEU A 164 42.41 6.79 -23.18
C LEU A 164 40.95 6.77 -23.65
N LEU A 165 40.72 6.41 -24.91
CA LEU A 165 39.38 6.27 -25.48
C LEU A 165 38.59 5.13 -24.83
N MET A 166 39.21 3.98 -24.55
CA MET A 166 38.56 2.85 -23.88
C MET A 166 38.16 3.22 -22.45
N ASP A 167 39.04 3.87 -21.70
CA ASP A 167 38.75 4.29 -20.32
C ASP A 167 37.57 5.26 -20.27
N VAL A 168 37.54 6.25 -21.16
CA VAL A 168 36.42 7.20 -21.25
C VAL A 168 35.12 6.47 -21.58
N VAL A 169 35.13 5.54 -22.54
CA VAL A 169 33.93 4.77 -22.91
C VAL A 169 33.43 3.93 -21.73
N LEU A 170 34.31 3.24 -21.01
CA LEU A 170 33.95 2.41 -19.85
C LEU A 170 33.41 3.27 -18.70
N ILE A 171 34.07 4.38 -18.38
CA ILE A 171 33.63 5.30 -17.31
C ILE A 171 32.25 5.89 -17.65
N VAL A 172 32.03 6.31 -18.90
CA VAL A 172 30.73 6.84 -19.34
C VAL A 172 29.65 5.76 -19.25
N ALA A 173 29.94 4.52 -19.65
CA ALA A 173 29.01 3.41 -19.51
C ALA A 173 28.68 3.09 -18.04
N GLN A 174 29.69 3.11 -17.16
CA GLN A 174 29.52 2.89 -15.72
C GLN A 174 28.67 3.99 -15.08
N PHE A 175 28.95 5.28 -15.36
CA PHE A 175 28.13 6.37 -14.85
C PHE A 175 26.70 6.32 -15.38
N SER A 176 26.53 5.98 -16.66
CA SER A 176 25.20 5.77 -17.25
C SER A 176 24.44 4.66 -16.53
N LEU A 177 25.11 3.56 -16.17
CA LEU A 177 24.50 2.49 -15.41
C LEU A 177 24.15 2.90 -13.97
N ILE A 178 25.04 3.59 -13.27
CA ILE A 178 24.76 4.13 -11.92
C ILE A 178 23.54 5.07 -11.98
N GLY A 179 23.51 5.98 -12.94
CA GLY A 179 22.40 6.91 -13.17
C GLY A 179 21.08 6.17 -13.46
N LEU A 180 21.13 5.12 -14.29
CA LEU A 180 19.98 4.26 -14.56
C LEU A 180 19.47 3.58 -13.27
N LEU A 181 20.36 2.94 -12.51
CA LEU A 181 19.99 2.27 -11.25
C LEU A 181 19.39 3.26 -10.25
N LEU A 182 20.00 4.44 -10.10
CA LEU A 182 19.51 5.48 -9.20
C LEU A 182 18.17 6.05 -9.67
N HIS A 183 17.97 6.23 -10.98
CA HIS A 183 16.69 6.65 -11.54
C HIS A 183 15.57 5.65 -11.20
N TYR A 184 15.83 4.35 -11.29
CA TYR A 184 14.88 3.31 -10.89
C TYR A 184 14.64 3.28 -9.37
N ALA A 185 15.68 3.52 -8.57
CA ALA A 185 15.57 3.61 -7.12
C ALA A 185 14.63 4.76 -6.72
N VAL A 186 14.90 5.97 -7.23
CA VAL A 186 14.12 7.18 -6.94
C VAL A 186 12.70 7.06 -7.47
N SER A 187 12.53 6.56 -8.70
CA SER A 187 11.20 6.35 -9.29
C SER A 187 10.39 5.31 -8.52
N GLY A 188 11.04 4.26 -8.03
CA GLY A 188 10.42 3.25 -7.17
C GLY A 188 9.91 3.84 -5.86
N ILE A 189 10.74 4.60 -5.16
CA ILE A 189 10.38 5.27 -3.91
C ILE A 189 9.24 6.27 -4.13
N LYS A 190 9.34 7.10 -5.17
CA LYS A 190 8.30 8.09 -5.50
C LYS A 190 6.95 7.43 -5.76
N ASN A 191 6.92 6.36 -6.54
CA ASN A 191 5.68 5.63 -6.83
C ASN A 191 5.11 4.95 -5.58
N ALA A 192 5.96 4.37 -4.73
CA ALA A 192 5.55 3.76 -3.47
C ALA A 192 4.96 4.81 -2.51
N MET A 193 5.56 5.99 -2.42
CA MET A 193 5.04 7.09 -1.60
C MET A 193 3.69 7.60 -2.10
N HIS A 194 3.53 7.79 -3.42
CA HIS A 194 2.25 8.20 -3.98
C HIS A 194 1.14 7.17 -3.71
N GLN A 195 1.43 5.89 -3.87
CA GLN A 195 0.48 4.81 -3.54
C GLN A 195 0.15 4.79 -2.04
N ALA A 196 1.16 4.94 -1.17
CA ALA A 196 0.95 5.01 0.27
C ALA A 196 0.06 6.20 0.67
N GLN A 197 0.24 7.36 0.03
CA GLN A 197 -0.59 8.54 0.26
C GLN A 197 -2.04 8.32 -0.22
N SER A 198 -2.25 7.73 -1.39
CA SER A 198 -3.61 7.46 -1.89
C SER A 198 -4.34 6.44 -1.02
N HIS A 199 -3.64 5.40 -0.56
CA HIS A 199 -4.22 4.42 0.38
C HIS A 199 -4.56 5.06 1.73
N ALA A 200 -3.68 5.91 2.28
CA ALA A 200 -3.95 6.62 3.52
C ALA A 200 -5.16 7.56 3.39
N GLN A 201 -5.35 8.20 2.24
CA GLN A 201 -6.50 9.06 1.98
C GLN A 201 -7.81 8.27 1.88
N ALA A 202 -7.82 7.20 1.07
CA ALA A 202 -8.99 6.32 0.95
C ALA A 202 -9.39 5.72 2.31
N GLN A 203 -8.41 5.35 3.14
CA GLN A 203 -8.67 4.84 4.49
C GLN A 203 -9.28 5.91 5.41
N ARG A 204 -8.84 7.17 5.30
CA ARG A 204 -9.44 8.29 6.07
C ARG A 204 -10.88 8.57 5.65
N GLU A 205 -11.17 8.51 4.35
CA GLU A 205 -12.52 8.70 3.83
C GLU A 205 -13.46 7.58 4.29
N ALA A 206 -13.04 6.32 4.19
CA ALA A 206 -13.80 5.18 4.69
C ALA A 206 -14.07 5.26 6.21
N ASN A 207 -13.08 5.69 7.00
CA ASN A 207 -13.29 5.90 8.44
C ASN A 207 -14.30 7.01 8.73
N ARG A 208 -14.26 8.13 8.00
CA ARG A 208 -15.25 9.21 8.14
C ARG A 208 -16.66 8.75 7.77
N GLU A 209 -16.80 7.96 6.71
CA GLU A 209 -18.09 7.39 6.31
C GLU A 209 -18.63 6.44 7.38
N LEU A 210 -17.77 5.60 7.95
CA LEU A 210 -18.13 4.70 9.05
C LEU A 210 -18.59 5.47 10.29
N GLU A 211 -17.90 6.55 10.66
CA GLU A 211 -18.29 7.42 11.76
C GLU A 211 -19.65 8.08 11.51
N ALA A 212 -19.89 8.59 10.31
CA ALA A 212 -21.16 9.20 9.93
C ALA A 212 -22.32 8.20 9.92
N LEU A 213 -22.08 6.99 9.40
CA LEU A 213 -23.08 5.91 9.41
C LEU A 213 -23.39 5.47 10.85
N ARG A 214 -22.35 5.33 11.69
CA ARG A 214 -22.51 5.00 13.10
C ARG A 214 -23.36 6.05 13.83
N ALA A 215 -23.05 7.34 13.67
CA ALA A 215 -23.83 8.42 14.28
C ALA A 215 -25.30 8.40 13.81
N THR A 216 -25.54 8.14 12.52
CA THR A 216 -26.90 8.04 11.96
C THR A 216 -27.66 6.84 12.55
N LEU A 217 -27.00 5.69 12.69
CA LEU A 217 -27.59 4.50 13.31
C LEU A 217 -27.90 4.71 14.78
N GLU A 218 -26.97 5.32 15.53
CA GLU A 218 -27.18 5.67 16.95
C GLU A 218 -28.39 6.59 17.10
N GLN A 219 -28.55 7.59 16.23
CA GLN A 219 -29.73 8.46 16.22
C GLN A 219 -31.02 7.69 15.93
N ARG A 220 -31.05 6.86 14.88
CA ARG A 220 -32.25 6.06 14.52
C ARG A 220 -32.64 5.09 15.64
N VAL A 221 -31.65 4.47 16.29
CA VAL A 221 -31.89 3.60 17.44
C VAL A 221 -32.51 4.42 18.58
N ALA A 222 -31.97 5.58 18.91
CA ALA A 222 -32.53 6.44 19.96
C ALA A 222 -33.98 6.91 19.66
N GLU A 223 -34.27 7.29 18.42
CA GLU A 223 -35.61 7.67 17.97
C GLU A 223 -36.59 6.49 18.10
N ARG A 224 -36.23 5.31 17.57
CA ARG A 224 -37.06 4.11 17.64
C ARG A 224 -37.30 3.65 19.07
N THR A 225 -36.29 3.74 19.93
CA THR A 225 -36.43 3.42 21.36
C THR A 225 -37.42 4.36 22.03
N ARG A 226 -37.35 5.67 21.78
CA ARG A 226 -38.31 6.64 22.34
C ARG A 226 -39.75 6.39 21.86
N ASP A 227 -39.93 6.05 20.60
CA ASP A 227 -41.26 5.75 20.06
C ASP A 227 -41.83 4.46 20.66
N LEU A 228 -41.00 3.42 20.83
CA LEU A 228 -41.39 2.18 21.50
C LEU A 228 -41.73 2.42 22.98
N GLU A 229 -40.96 3.23 23.69
CA GLU A 229 -41.26 3.62 25.07
C GLU A 229 -42.62 4.33 25.18
N ARG A 230 -42.92 5.28 24.28
CA ARG A 230 -44.23 5.96 24.22
C ARG A 230 -45.37 4.99 23.96
N GLN A 231 -45.19 4.08 23.00
CA GLN A 231 -46.20 3.07 22.67
C GLN A 231 -46.43 2.10 23.82
N ALA A 232 -45.37 1.69 24.52
CA ALA A 232 -45.47 0.86 25.71
C ALA A 232 -46.29 1.54 26.82
N VAL A 233 -46.06 2.84 27.06
CA VAL A 233 -46.85 3.64 28.01
C VAL A 233 -48.33 3.71 27.61
N GLN A 234 -48.63 3.90 26.32
CA GLN A 234 -50.01 3.92 25.82
C GLN A 234 -50.72 2.57 25.95
N LEU A 235 -50.03 1.47 25.65
CA LEU A 235 -50.57 0.12 25.82
C LEU A 235 -50.83 -0.21 27.29
N GLN A 236 -49.91 0.20 28.18
CA GLN A 236 -50.09 0.05 29.61
C GLN A 236 -51.29 0.85 30.11
N LEU A 237 -51.49 2.08 29.61
CA LEU A 237 -52.68 2.88 29.90
C LEU A 237 -53.97 2.19 29.47
N ALA A 238 -54.03 1.72 28.23
CA ALA A 238 -55.21 1.04 27.70
C ALA A 238 -55.55 -0.23 28.50
N ALA A 239 -54.53 -1.00 28.91
CA ALA A 239 -54.71 -2.20 29.73
C ALA A 239 -55.21 -1.85 31.15
N ASP A 240 -54.66 -0.81 31.78
CA ASP A 240 -55.08 -0.37 33.12
C ASP A 240 -56.53 0.15 33.09
N VAL A 241 -56.90 0.96 32.09
CA VAL A 241 -58.29 1.46 31.91
C VAL A 241 -59.26 0.32 31.63
N SER A 242 -58.89 -0.62 30.75
CA SER A 242 -59.75 -1.79 30.43
C SER A 242 -60.01 -2.64 31.67
N ARG A 243 -59.01 -2.82 32.53
CA ARG A 243 -59.15 -3.56 33.78
C ARG A 243 -60.19 -2.91 34.69
N VAL A 244 -60.10 -1.59 34.91
CA VAL A 244 -61.07 -0.83 35.72
C VAL A 244 -62.48 -0.93 35.12
N ALA A 245 -62.61 -0.77 33.80
CA ALA A 245 -63.87 -0.91 33.08
C ALA A 245 -64.53 -2.30 33.25
N THR A 246 -63.73 -3.36 33.31
CA THR A 246 -64.25 -4.73 33.51
C THR A 246 -64.59 -5.04 34.97
N SER A 247 -64.03 -4.32 35.95
CA SER A 247 -64.26 -4.59 37.38
C SER A 247 -65.37 -3.75 38.01
N THR A 248 -65.78 -2.65 37.39
CA THR A 248 -66.70 -1.66 37.99
C THR A 248 -68.02 -1.63 37.21
N LEU A 249 -69.11 -2.07 37.85
CA LEU A 249 -70.45 -2.15 37.23
C LEU A 249 -71.24 -0.82 37.27
N ASP A 250 -70.90 0.08 38.18
CA ASP A 250 -71.53 1.41 38.27
C ASP A 250 -70.83 2.40 37.35
N ALA A 251 -71.58 3.00 36.42
CA ALA A 251 -71.03 3.89 35.40
C ALA A 251 -70.44 5.18 36.00
N GLY A 252 -71.02 5.71 37.08
CA GLY A 252 -70.50 6.91 37.75
C GLY A 252 -69.18 6.63 38.46
N GLN A 253 -69.11 5.52 39.19
CA GLN A 253 -67.91 5.08 39.88
C GLN A 253 -66.79 4.73 38.89
N LEU A 254 -67.11 4.06 37.78
CA LEU A 254 -66.15 3.77 36.71
C LEU A 254 -65.53 5.06 36.14
N LEU A 255 -66.36 6.04 35.79
CA LEU A 255 -65.86 7.30 35.22
C LEU A 255 -64.96 8.05 36.21
N SER A 256 -65.28 8.01 37.51
CA SER A 256 -64.44 8.58 38.57
C SER A 256 -63.09 7.86 38.69
N GLU A 257 -63.10 6.52 38.76
CA GLU A 257 -61.88 5.73 38.90
C GLU A 257 -60.96 5.88 37.67
N VAL A 258 -61.52 5.96 36.45
CA VAL A 258 -60.76 6.18 35.22
C VAL A 258 -60.19 7.60 35.14
N THR A 259 -60.95 8.64 35.50
CA THR A 259 -60.44 10.03 35.52
C THR A 259 -59.34 10.20 36.56
N ASP A 260 -59.48 9.60 37.75
CA ASP A 260 -58.44 9.61 38.78
C ASP A 260 -57.19 8.80 38.36
N LEU A 261 -57.35 7.64 37.71
CA LEU A 261 -56.23 6.86 37.17
C LEU A 261 -55.46 7.67 36.12
N LEU A 262 -56.15 8.29 35.16
CA LEU A 262 -55.55 9.13 34.13
C LEU A 262 -54.80 10.32 34.74
N TYR A 263 -55.39 11.02 35.71
CA TYR A 263 -54.77 12.17 36.34
C TYR A 263 -53.60 11.80 37.26
N ASN A 264 -53.78 10.86 38.18
CA ASN A 264 -52.78 10.56 39.21
C ASN A 264 -51.64 9.67 38.70
N ARG A 265 -51.96 8.63 37.92
CA ARG A 265 -50.97 7.61 37.50
C ARG A 265 -50.28 7.97 36.19
N PHE A 266 -51.01 8.54 35.24
CA PHE A 266 -50.46 8.97 33.94
C PHE A 266 -50.08 10.46 33.91
N ARG A 267 -50.35 11.18 35.01
CA ARG A 267 -49.93 12.58 35.23
C ARG A 267 -50.41 13.54 34.15
N PHE A 268 -51.59 13.29 33.57
CA PHE A 268 -52.23 14.26 32.70
C PHE A 268 -52.54 15.55 33.47
N TYR A 269 -52.37 16.70 32.80
CA TYR A 269 -52.58 18.00 33.44
C TYR A 269 -54.03 18.20 33.94
N HIS A 270 -54.99 17.73 33.15
CA HIS A 270 -56.42 17.75 33.45
C HIS A 270 -57.10 16.66 32.62
N VAL A 271 -58.11 16.01 33.20
CA VAL A 271 -58.92 14.98 32.53
C VAL A 271 -60.38 15.32 32.81
N GLY A 272 -61.21 15.39 31.77
CA GLY A 272 -62.64 15.69 31.90
C GLY A 272 -63.46 14.80 30.99
N PHE A 273 -64.60 14.34 31.50
CA PHE A 273 -65.59 13.56 30.75
C PHE A 273 -66.80 14.44 30.50
N PHE A 274 -67.16 14.57 29.21
CA PHE A 274 -68.31 15.33 28.78
C PHE A 274 -69.38 14.37 28.26
N GLU A 275 -70.63 14.56 28.69
CA GLU A 275 -71.77 13.83 28.18
C GLU A 275 -72.59 14.73 27.25
N THR A 276 -72.93 14.21 26.07
CA THR A 276 -73.66 14.97 25.05
C THR A 276 -75.16 14.97 25.36
N ASP A 277 -75.83 16.11 25.19
CA ASP A 277 -77.28 16.19 25.34
C ASP A 277 -78.01 15.38 24.23
N PRO A 278 -79.27 14.99 24.43
CA PRO A 278 -80.04 14.20 23.45
C PRO A 278 -80.25 14.88 22.09
N THR A 279 -80.08 16.20 22.02
CA THR A 279 -80.17 17.01 20.79
C THR A 279 -78.81 17.15 20.08
N GLY A 280 -77.72 16.70 20.71
CA GLY A 280 -76.34 16.76 20.21
C GLY A 280 -75.76 18.18 20.16
N ARG A 281 -76.43 19.18 20.75
CA ARG A 281 -76.03 20.60 20.64
C ARG A 281 -75.06 21.06 21.71
N TRP A 282 -75.02 20.38 22.86
CA TRP A 282 -74.19 20.73 23.99
C TRP A 282 -73.55 19.48 24.58
N ALA A 283 -72.33 19.60 25.07
CA ALA A 283 -71.68 18.58 25.88
C ALA A 283 -71.41 19.12 27.29
N GLU A 284 -72.03 18.51 28.30
CA GLU A 284 -71.94 18.93 29.71
C GLU A 284 -70.79 18.21 30.41
N TYR A 285 -69.98 18.96 31.19
CA TYR A 285 -68.89 18.43 31.98
C TYR A 285 -69.43 17.63 33.18
N ARG A 286 -69.33 16.30 33.14
CA ARG A 286 -69.92 15.42 34.16
C ARG A 286 -68.97 15.10 35.30
N ILE A 287 -67.73 14.80 34.97
CA ILE A 287 -66.72 14.40 35.95
C ILE A 287 -65.32 14.71 35.42
N GLY A 288 -64.37 14.92 36.32
CA GLY A 288 -62.98 15.09 35.94
C GLY A 288 -62.02 15.22 37.10
N ALA A 289 -60.74 15.16 36.77
CA ALA A 289 -59.63 15.19 37.70
C ALA A 289 -58.57 16.20 37.23
N GLY A 290 -58.15 17.07 38.13
CA GLY A 290 -57.20 18.15 37.86
C GLY A 290 -57.55 19.46 38.55
N ARG A 291 -56.65 20.45 38.42
CA ARG A 291 -56.92 21.80 38.93
C ARG A 291 -58.18 22.37 38.26
N GLY A 292 -59.12 22.86 39.06
CA GLY A 292 -60.40 23.44 38.58
C GLY A 292 -61.49 22.43 38.18
N ALA A 293 -61.22 21.12 38.21
CA ALA A 293 -62.22 20.13 37.78
C ALA A 293 -63.50 20.13 38.63
N LYS A 294 -63.36 20.33 39.95
CA LYS A 294 -64.51 20.43 40.87
C LYS A 294 -65.38 21.66 40.57
N ASP A 295 -64.75 22.78 40.25
CA ASP A 295 -65.44 24.04 39.94
C ASP A 295 -66.23 23.89 38.64
N LEU A 296 -65.63 23.27 37.62
CA LEU A 296 -66.28 23.00 36.32
C LEU A 296 -67.51 22.08 36.44
N VAL A 297 -67.48 21.07 37.33
CA VAL A 297 -68.64 20.21 37.61
C VAL A 297 -69.74 21.00 38.33
N GLN A 298 -69.37 21.83 39.32
CA GLN A 298 -70.34 22.61 40.10
C GLN A 298 -71.00 23.72 39.28
N GLU A 299 -70.27 24.32 38.35
CA GLU A 299 -70.77 25.37 37.46
C GLU A 299 -71.61 24.84 36.29
N GLY A 300 -71.71 23.51 36.13
CA GLY A 300 -72.43 22.90 35.01
C GLY A 300 -71.84 23.31 33.66
N PHE A 301 -70.50 23.33 33.57
CA PHE A 301 -69.78 23.79 32.38
C PHE A 301 -70.20 22.97 31.15
N ARG A 302 -70.45 23.67 30.03
CA ARG A 302 -70.91 23.06 28.77
C ARG A 302 -70.22 23.70 27.57
N ILE A 303 -69.95 22.89 26.55
CA ILE A 303 -69.32 23.28 25.27
C ILE A 303 -70.20 22.91 24.08
#